data_AF-A0A2Z3RY62-F1
#
_entry.id   AF-A0A2Z3RY62-F1
#
_cell.length_a   1.000
_cell.length_b   1.000
_cell.length_c   1.000
_cell.angle_alpha   90.00
_cell.angle_beta   90.00
_cell.angle_gamma   90.00
#
_symmetry.space_group_name_H-M   'P 1'
#
loop_
_entity.id
_entity.type
_entity.pdbx_description
1 polymer ?
#
loop_
_entity_poly.entity_id
_entity_poly.type
_entity_poly.pdbx_seq_one_letter_code
_entity_poly.pdbx_strand_id
1 'polypeptide(L)'
;MEFIAGFLLIAGIGAAAWGVIYFFVAIVKAMFTPPPPGSNQVTPSNDGDTIDGMNNGDYYSGPHGYSAMTGYPETQYGSGFDPDAEWNHEEEY
;
A
#
# COMPACT_ATOMS: atom_id res chain seq x y z
N MET A 1 15.35 -10.28 55.63
CA MET A 1 15.27 -10.54 54.17
C MET A 1 13.82 -10.55 53.69
N GLU A 2 12.87 -10.79 54.59
CA GLU A 2 11.43 -10.95 54.36
C GLU A 2 10.73 -9.66 53.90
N PHE A 3 11.16 -8.49 54.39
CA PHE A 3 10.61 -7.19 53.96
C PHE A 3 10.89 -6.85 52.49
N ILE A 4 12.07 -7.21 51.99
CA ILE A 4 12.47 -6.98 50.59
C ILE A 4 11.68 -7.92 49.67
N ALA A 5 11.53 -9.18 50.07
CA ALA A 5 10.74 -10.17 49.33
C ALA A 5 9.26 -9.76 49.23
N GLY A 6 8.67 -9.24 50.32
CA GLY A 6 7.29 -8.74 50.31
C GLY A 6 7.09 -7.54 49.37
N PHE A 7 8.04 -6.60 49.35
CA PHE A 7 7.96 -5.44 48.46
C PHE A 7 8.09 -5.83 46.98
N LEU A 8 9.00 -6.77 46.66
CA LEU A 8 9.15 -7.28 45.29
C LEU A 8 7.91 -8.03 44.79
N LEU A 9 7.22 -8.76 45.68
CA LEU A 9 5.99 -9.47 45.32
C LEU A 9 4.86 -8.49 45.00
N ILE A 10 4.65 -7.45 45.83
CA ILE A 10 3.63 -6.42 45.58
C ILE A 10 3.95 -5.61 44.32
N ALA A 11 5.23 -5.23 44.13
CA ALA A 11 5.66 -4.53 42.93
C ALA A 11 5.46 -5.38 41.66
N GLY A 12 5.75 -6.69 41.74
CA GLY A 12 5.53 -7.62 40.63
C GLY A 12 4.06 -7.78 40.27
N ILE A 13 3.18 -7.92 41.26
CA ILE A 13 1.72 -7.98 41.03
C ILE A 13 1.21 -6.66 40.44
N GLY A 14 1.69 -5.52 40.95
CA GLY A 14 1.35 -4.20 40.42
C GLY A 14 1.77 -4.04 38.95
N ALA A 15 2.99 -4.45 38.60
CA ALA A 15 3.50 -4.40 37.23
C ALA A 15 2.72 -5.35 36.30
N ALA A 16 2.36 -6.55 36.77
CA ALA A 16 1.55 -7.50 36.01
C ALA A 16 0.14 -6.95 35.76
N ALA A 17 -0.52 -6.42 36.79
CA ALA A 17 -1.84 -5.80 36.65
C ALA A 17 -1.82 -4.59 35.71
N TRP A 18 -0.79 -3.74 35.82
CA TRP A 18 -0.56 -2.62 34.93
C TRP A 18 -0.37 -3.08 33.47
N GLY A 19 0.45 -4.11 33.25
CA GLY A 19 0.67 -4.69 31.92
C GLY A 19 -0.61 -5.22 31.29
N VAL A 20 -1.46 -5.90 32.06
CA VAL A 20 -2.77 -6.41 31.58
C VAL A 20 -3.70 -5.26 31.19
N ILE A 21 -3.78 -4.20 31.99
CA ILE A 21 -4.59 -3.01 31.66
C ILE A 21 -4.10 -2.38 30.34
N TYR A 22 -2.79 -2.21 30.19
CA TYR A 22 -2.20 -1.65 28.97
C TYR A 22 -2.43 -2.54 27.74
N PHE A 23 -2.40 -3.86 27.92
CA PHE A 23 -2.70 -4.80 26.85
C PHE A 23 -4.13 -4.63 26.32
N PHE A 24 -5.14 -4.55 27.19
CA PHE A 24 -6.52 -4.33 26.77
C PHE A 24 -6.72 -2.94 26.15
N VAL A 25 -6.07 -1.89 26.68
CA VAL A 25 -6.09 -0.54 26.09
C VAL A 25 -5.47 -0.55 24.69
N ALA A 26 -4.38 -1.30 24.48
CA ALA A 26 -3.74 -1.42 23.18
C ALA A 26 -4.63 -2.13 22.14
N ILE A 27 -5.35 -3.18 22.54
CA ILE A 27 -6.33 -3.86 21.67
C ILE A 27 -7.44 -2.91 21.26
N VAL A 28 -8.05 -2.20 22.23
CA VAL A 28 -9.10 -1.21 21.95
C VAL A 28 -8.58 -0.14 20.99
N LYS A 29 -7.38 0.41 21.24
CA LYS A 29 -6.76 1.36 20.32
C LYS A 29 -6.56 0.76 18.94
N ALA A 30 -6.06 -0.46 18.80
CA ALA A 30 -5.85 -1.10 17.50
C ALA A 30 -7.16 -1.30 16.71
N MET A 31 -8.28 -1.55 17.39
CA MET A 31 -9.59 -1.69 16.74
C MET A 31 -10.17 -0.36 16.24
N PHE A 32 -9.88 0.75 16.93
CA PHE A 32 -10.41 2.07 16.60
C PHE A 32 -9.41 2.99 15.92
N THR A 33 -8.15 2.59 15.81
CA THR A 33 -7.16 3.31 15.02
C THR A 33 -7.43 2.93 13.56
N PRO A 34 -7.93 3.86 12.73
CA PRO A 34 -7.99 3.59 11.31
C PRO A 34 -6.59 3.20 10.84
N PRO A 35 -6.44 2.25 9.90
CA PRO A 35 -5.14 1.99 9.31
C PRO A 35 -4.52 3.34 8.94
N PRO A 36 -3.20 3.54 9.16
CA PRO A 36 -2.54 4.73 8.65
C PRO A 36 -3.03 4.90 7.22
N PRO A 37 -3.50 6.09 6.81
CA PRO A 37 -3.84 6.30 5.41
C PRO A 37 -2.65 5.75 4.66
N GLY A 38 -2.89 4.69 3.85
CA GLY A 38 -1.82 4.04 3.10
C GLY A 38 -0.99 5.16 2.56
N SER A 39 0.31 5.16 2.87
CA SER A 39 1.19 6.25 2.49
C SER A 39 1.40 6.20 0.98
N ASN A 40 0.34 6.49 0.24
CA ASN A 40 0.35 7.42 -0.86
C ASN A 40 0.55 8.82 -0.26
N GLN A 41 1.56 8.97 0.61
CA GLN A 41 2.19 10.25 0.82
C GLN A 41 2.96 10.45 -0.48
N VAL A 42 2.26 10.91 -1.51
CA VAL A 42 2.87 11.75 -2.52
C VAL A 42 3.22 13.02 -1.75
N THR A 43 4.32 12.95 -1.01
CA THR A 43 5.06 14.15 -0.64
C THR A 43 5.37 14.79 -1.98
N PRO A 44 4.89 16.02 -2.28
CA PRO A 44 5.45 16.76 -3.38
C PRO A 44 6.84 17.20 -2.91
N SER A 45 7.79 16.26 -2.96
CA SER A 45 9.20 16.58 -2.88
C SER A 45 9.46 17.40 -4.14
N ASN A 46 9.58 18.71 -3.95
CA ASN A 46 10.18 19.63 -4.92
C ASN A 46 11.67 19.28 -5.07
N ASP A 47 11.98 18.06 -5.49
CA ASP A 47 13.34 17.61 -5.78
C ASP A 47 13.28 16.88 -7.13
N GLY A 48 14.05 17.42 -8.06
CA GLY A 48 13.86 17.27 -9.49
C GLY A 48 13.78 15.82 -9.98
N ASP A 49 12.85 15.63 -10.91
CA ASP A 49 13.07 14.85 -12.13
C ASP A 49 13.70 13.47 -11.93
N THR A 50 13.28 12.74 -10.89
CA THR A 50 13.40 11.29 -10.94
C THR A 50 12.19 10.78 -11.69
N ILE A 51 12.36 10.56 -13.00
CA ILE A 51 11.53 9.60 -13.74
C ILE A 51 11.73 8.26 -13.03
N ASP A 52 10.97 8.03 -11.96
CA ASP A 52 10.88 6.75 -11.31
C ASP A 52 10.20 5.83 -12.31
N GLY A 53 10.98 5.04 -13.06
CA GLY A 53 10.48 4.13 -14.10
C GLY A 53 9.51 3.06 -13.59
N MET A 54 9.12 3.11 -12.31
CA MET A 54 8.06 2.33 -11.69
C MET A 54 6.68 3.03 -11.74
N ASN A 55 6.60 4.30 -12.18
CA ASN A 55 5.35 5.06 -12.25
C ASN A 55 4.67 5.07 -13.63
N ASN A 56 5.20 4.32 -14.61
CA ASN A 56 4.62 4.23 -15.95
C ASN A 56 3.13 3.85 -15.92
N GLY A 57 2.74 3.00 -14.96
CA GLY A 57 1.33 2.64 -14.76
C GLY A 57 0.41 3.85 -14.56
N ASP A 58 0.85 4.90 -13.87
CA ASP A 58 0.03 6.08 -13.57
C ASP A 58 -0.11 7.03 -14.76
N TYR A 59 0.90 7.07 -15.65
CA TYR A 59 0.87 7.93 -16.84
C TYR A 59 0.08 7.34 -18.00
N TYR A 60 0.06 6.01 -18.11
CA TYR A 60 -0.61 5.31 -19.22
C TYR A 60 -1.96 4.71 -18.84
N SER A 61 -2.35 4.76 -17.56
CA SER A 61 -3.70 4.38 -17.13
C SER A 61 -4.63 5.59 -17.15
N GLY A 62 -5.52 5.64 -18.13
CA GLY A 62 -6.57 6.65 -18.24
C GLY A 62 -7.97 6.11 -17.90
N PRO A 63 -9.03 6.93 -18.01
CA PRO A 63 -10.42 6.50 -17.84
C PRO A 63 -10.84 5.33 -18.76
N HIS A 64 -10.08 5.11 -19.84
CA HIS A 64 -10.29 4.04 -20.82
C HIS A 64 -9.37 2.83 -20.62
N GLY A 65 -8.63 2.77 -19.50
CA GLY A 65 -7.71 1.67 -19.18
C GLY A 65 -6.24 1.98 -19.49
N TYR A 66 -5.40 0.94 -19.47
CA TYR A 66 -3.97 1.02 -19.72
C TYR A 66 -3.66 1.13 -21.21
N SER A 67 -2.92 2.16 -21.61
CA SER A 67 -2.34 2.28 -22.95
C SER A 67 -1.00 1.58 -23.00
N ALA A 68 -0.84 0.60 -23.89
CA ALA A 68 0.44 -0.10 -24.02
C ALA A 68 1.53 0.84 -24.57
N MET A 69 2.73 0.71 -24.03
CA MET A 69 3.86 1.60 -24.26
C MET A 69 4.83 0.97 -25.28
N THR A 70 4.29 0.53 -26.42
CA THR A 70 5.09 -0.01 -27.53
C THR A 70 5.19 1.01 -28.66
N GLY A 71 6.23 0.90 -29.47
CA GLY A 71 6.40 1.74 -30.67
C GLY A 71 5.43 1.40 -31.82
N TYR A 72 4.56 0.41 -31.62
CA TYR A 72 3.60 -0.08 -32.61
C TYR A 72 2.17 -0.08 -32.02
N PRO A 73 1.62 1.08 -31.63
CA PRO A 73 0.30 1.17 -30.98
C PRO A 73 -0.86 0.64 -31.84
N GLU A 74 -0.67 0.57 -33.15
CA GLU A 74 -1.60 0.03 -34.13
C GLU A 74 -1.53 -1.50 -34.29
N THR A 75 -0.65 -2.20 -33.57
CA THR A 75 -0.51 -3.67 -33.68
C THR A 75 -1.19 -4.37 -32.51
N GLN A 76 -1.41 -5.69 -32.65
CA GLN A 76 -1.93 -6.55 -31.58
C GLN A 76 -1.21 -6.41 -30.23
N TYR A 77 0.09 -6.09 -30.24
CA TYR A 77 0.91 -5.97 -29.03
C TYR A 77 0.89 -4.56 -28.42
N GLY A 78 0.27 -3.60 -29.12
CA GLY A 78 0.29 -2.19 -28.76
C GLY A 78 -1.03 -1.49 -28.65
N SER A 79 -2.03 -1.95 -29.40
CA SER A 79 -3.38 -1.55 -29.13
C SER A 79 -3.84 -2.31 -27.89
N GLY A 80 -4.76 -1.74 -27.11
CA GLY A 80 -5.57 -2.56 -26.23
C GLY A 80 -6.24 -3.68 -27.02
N PHE A 81 -6.78 -4.69 -26.32
CA PHE A 81 -7.60 -5.69 -27.01
C PHE A 81 -8.81 -4.99 -27.66
N ASP A 82 -8.86 -5.02 -28.99
CA ASP A 82 -9.91 -4.44 -29.79
C ASP A 82 -10.26 -5.42 -30.92
N PRO A 83 -11.45 -6.05 -30.87
CA PRO A 83 -11.87 -7.02 -31.88
C PRO A 83 -12.16 -6.38 -33.24
N ASP A 84 -12.35 -5.07 -33.30
CA ASP A 84 -12.64 -4.32 -34.51
C ASP A 84 -11.37 -3.64 -35.09
N ALA A 85 -10.20 -3.90 -34.50
CA ALA A 85 -8.96 -3.27 -34.91
C ALA A 85 -8.49 -3.72 -36.30
N GLU A 86 -7.87 -2.80 -37.05
CA GLU A 86 -7.42 -3.04 -38.42
C GLU A 86 -6.51 -4.28 -38.53
N TRP A 87 -5.59 -4.47 -37.58
CA TRP A 87 -4.71 -5.64 -37.51
C TRP A 87 -5.46 -6.97 -37.30
N ASN A 88 -6.68 -6.93 -36.75
CA ASN A 88 -7.51 -8.10 -36.50
C ASN A 88 -8.33 -8.52 -37.73
N HIS A 89 -8.37 -7.68 -38.77
CA HIS A 89 -9.14 -7.89 -40.01
C HIS A 89 -8.26 -8.06 -41.26
N GLU A 90 -6.94 -8.14 -41.11
CA GLU A 90 -6.00 -8.26 -42.24
C GLU A 90 -6.16 -9.56 -43.05
N GLU A 91 -6.88 -10.56 -42.54
CA GLU A 91 -7.12 -11.84 -43.23
C GLU A 91 -8.41 -11.91 -44.08
N GLU A 92 -9.20 -10.83 -44.14
CA GLU A 92 -10.43 -10.80 -44.97
C GLU A 92 -10.13 -10.26 -46.39
N TYR A 93 -9.46 -11.07 -47.22
CA TYR A 93 -9.31 -10.87 -48.67
C TYR A 93 -10.02 -11.95 -49.49
#